data_AF-A0AAD8C0T6-F1
#
_entry.id   AF-A0AAD8C0T6-F1
#
_cell.length_a   1.000
_cell.length_b   1.000
_cell.length_c   1.000
_cell.angle_alpha   90.00
_cell.angle_beta   90.00
_cell.angle_gamma   90.00
#
_symmetry.space_group_name_H-M   'P 1'
#
loop_
_entity.id
_entity.type
_entity.pdbx_description
1 polymer ?
#
loop_
_entity_poly.entity_id
_entity_poly.type
_entity_poly.pdbx_seq_one_letter_code
_entity_poly.pdbx_strand_id
1 'polypeptide(L)'
;MVAALPVRLKDSLKMSICLFFLIMVLPACLAYNKTLYFSIESESRLLSDLFREYDKRARPVQKPSDTVHVSFGLGLKALLYVDEKREYMETVSYMLTAWHDGRLMWNTSLYSGIDTVKVPASELWTPDLVPYT
;
A
#
# COMPACT_ATOMS: atom_id res chain seq x y z
N MET A 1 6.57 -59.40 -30.13
CA MET A 1 6.24 -59.90 -28.77
C MET A 1 6.61 -58.79 -27.79
N VAL A 2 5.64 -57.94 -27.44
CA VAL A 2 5.87 -56.71 -26.68
C VAL A 2 5.81 -57.04 -25.18
N ALA A 3 6.92 -56.86 -24.47
CA ALA A 3 7.00 -57.10 -23.04
C ALA A 3 6.19 -56.04 -22.27
N ALA A 4 5.07 -56.46 -21.68
CA ALA A 4 4.30 -55.64 -20.76
C ALA A 4 5.03 -55.56 -19.40
N LEU A 5 5.71 -54.45 -19.12
CA LEU A 5 6.21 -54.15 -17.77
C LEU A 5 5.04 -54.01 -16.79
N PRO A 6 5.19 -54.45 -15.52
CA PRO A 6 4.08 -54.62 -14.59
C PRO A 6 3.52 -53.27 -14.11
N VAL A 7 2.23 -53.02 -14.39
CA VAL A 7 1.41 -51.87 -13.96
C VAL A 7 1.58 -51.55 -12.46
N ARG A 8 1.78 -52.57 -11.62
CA ARG A 8 1.86 -52.49 -10.16
C ARG A 8 3.04 -51.67 -9.61
N LEU A 9 4.16 -51.56 -10.35
CA LEU A 9 5.32 -50.76 -9.92
C LEU A 9 5.14 -49.26 -10.22
N LYS A 10 4.40 -48.93 -11.29
CA LYS A 10 4.13 -47.55 -11.73
C LYS A 10 3.21 -46.82 -10.76
N ASP A 11 2.30 -47.54 -10.12
CA ASP A 11 1.34 -46.96 -9.16
C ASP A 11 1.95 -46.74 -7.78
N SER A 12 2.86 -47.62 -7.34
CA SER A 12 3.65 -47.44 -6.10
C SER A 12 4.59 -46.22 -6.21
N LEU A 13 5.25 -46.05 -7.36
CA LEU A 13 6.15 -44.91 -7.60
C LEU A 13 5.36 -43.58 -7.64
N LYS A 14 4.19 -43.55 -8.29
CA LYS A 14 3.31 -42.37 -8.32
C LYS A 14 2.81 -41.96 -6.93
N MET A 15 2.48 -42.94 -6.08
CA MET A 15 2.05 -42.70 -4.69
C MET A 15 3.18 -42.10 -3.85
N SER A 16 4.39 -42.65 -3.96
CA SER A 16 5.56 -42.14 -3.24
C SER A 16 5.93 -40.72 -3.69
N ILE A 17 5.86 -40.44 -4.99
CA ILE A 17 6.05 -39.08 -5.55
C ILE A 17 4.97 -38.12 -5.04
N CYS A 18 3.69 -38.53 -5.02
CA CYS A 18 2.60 -37.71 -4.46
C CYS A 18 2.81 -37.39 -2.98
N LEU A 19 3.24 -38.36 -2.16
CA LEU A 19 3.53 -38.13 -0.75
C LEU A 19 4.70 -37.16 -0.56
N PHE A 20 5.74 -37.27 -1.38
CA PHE A 20 6.89 -36.35 -1.34
C PHE A 20 6.50 -34.92 -1.75
N PHE A 21 5.69 -34.77 -2.80
CA PHE A 21 5.13 -33.47 -3.19
C PHE A 21 4.19 -32.90 -2.12
N LEU A 22 3.36 -33.72 -1.48
CA LEU A 22 2.46 -33.29 -0.41
C LEU A 22 3.26 -32.79 0.80
N ILE A 23 4.31 -33.50 1.20
CA ILE A 23 5.19 -33.15 2.33
C ILE A 23 6.05 -31.92 2.02
N MET A 24 6.38 -31.62 0.76
CA MET A 24 7.12 -30.40 0.39
C MET A 24 6.20 -29.17 0.23
N VAL A 25 4.97 -29.36 -0.25
CA VAL A 25 4.02 -28.26 -0.50
C VAL A 25 3.33 -27.78 0.77
N LEU A 26 3.02 -28.69 1.71
CA LEU A 26 2.35 -28.33 2.98
C LEU A 26 3.18 -27.38 3.87
N PRO A 27 4.48 -27.61 4.12
CA PRO A 27 5.31 -26.71 4.93
C PRO A 27 5.56 -25.36 4.24
N ALA A 28 5.74 -25.35 2.91
CA ALA A 28 5.88 -24.13 2.14
C ALA A 28 4.62 -23.26 2.22
N CYS A 29 3.44 -23.88 2.12
CA CYS A 29 2.16 -23.20 2.25
C CYS A 29 1.91 -22.66 3.68
N LEU A 30 2.26 -23.43 4.70
CA LEU A 30 2.16 -23.00 6.11
C LEU A 30 3.15 -21.88 6.45
N ALA A 31 4.39 -21.94 5.94
CA ALA A 31 5.39 -20.90 6.14
C ALA A 31 4.98 -19.59 5.44
N TYR A 32 4.43 -19.68 4.23
CA TYR A 32 3.89 -18.53 3.51
C TYR A 32 2.75 -17.86 4.28
N ASN A 33 1.76 -18.67 4.72
CA ASN A 33 0.66 -18.17 5.53
C ASN A 33 1.17 -17.50 6.81
N LYS A 34 2.09 -18.12 7.54
CA LYS A 34 2.66 -17.54 8.77
C LYS A 34 3.33 -16.19 8.52
N THR A 35 4.06 -16.07 7.41
CA THR A 35 4.75 -14.83 7.03
C THR A 35 3.75 -13.73 6.68
N LEU A 36 2.69 -14.07 5.94
CA LEU A 36 1.64 -13.16 5.52
C LEU A 36 0.77 -12.70 6.70
N TYR A 37 0.40 -13.60 7.61
CA TYR A 37 -0.34 -13.24 8.82
C TYR A 37 0.47 -12.30 9.72
N PHE A 38 1.77 -12.56 9.87
CA PHE A 38 2.65 -11.71 10.67
C PHE A 38 2.78 -10.30 10.10
N SER A 39 2.84 -10.13 8.78
CA SER A 39 2.91 -8.81 8.15
C SER A 39 1.63 -8.00 8.33
N ILE A 40 0.45 -8.63 8.21
CA ILE A 40 -0.85 -7.96 8.39
C ILE A 40 -1.03 -7.52 9.84
N GLU A 41 -0.66 -8.36 10.80
CA GLU A 41 -0.71 -8.02 12.22
C GLU A 41 0.20 -6.83 12.53
N SER A 42 1.42 -6.81 12.00
CA SER A 42 2.35 -5.69 12.20
C SER A 42 1.86 -4.38 11.57
N GLU A 43 1.23 -4.44 10.39
CA GLU A 43 0.66 -3.27 9.73
C GLU A 43 -0.55 -2.73 10.50
N SER A 44 -1.44 -3.62 10.94
CA SER A 44 -2.60 -3.25 11.76
C SER A 44 -2.18 -2.61 13.09
N ARG A 45 -1.16 -3.17 13.74
CA ARG A 45 -0.59 -2.61 14.97
C ARG A 45 0.05 -1.24 14.72
N LEU A 46 0.83 -1.09 13.65
CA LEU A 46 1.43 0.20 13.26
C LEU A 46 0.34 1.27 13.07
N LEU A 47 -0.71 0.96 12.31
CA LEU A 47 -1.82 1.89 12.09
C LEU A 47 -2.52 2.23 13.40
N SER A 48 -2.81 1.24 14.25
CA SER A 48 -3.40 1.48 15.56
C SER A 48 -2.54 2.40 16.42
N ASP A 49 -1.21 2.22 16.41
CA ASP A 49 -0.29 3.03 17.21
C ASP A 49 -0.16 4.46 16.65
N LEU A 50 -0.12 4.63 15.33
CA LEU A 50 -0.04 5.94 14.67
C LEU A 50 -1.33 6.77 14.82
N PHE A 51 -2.50 6.14 14.72
CA PHE A 51 -3.79 6.84 14.69
C PHE A 51 -4.47 6.97 16.06
N ARG A 52 -3.94 6.36 17.12
CA ARG A 52 -4.56 6.36 18.47
C ARG A 52 -4.86 7.77 19.00
N GLU A 53 -3.96 8.71 18.79
CA GLU A 53 -4.06 10.10 19.27
C GLU A 53 -3.94 11.12 18.13
N TYR A 54 -4.20 10.67 16.90
CA TYR A 54 -4.08 11.51 15.72
C TYR A 54 -5.34 12.35 15.50
N ASP A 55 -5.23 13.66 15.73
CA ASP A 55 -6.26 14.61 15.31
C ASP A 55 -5.92 15.20 13.93
N LYS A 56 -6.72 14.79 12.93
CA LYS A 56 -6.64 15.29 11.55
C LYS A 56 -7.01 16.75 11.37
N ARG A 57 -7.66 17.38 12.36
CA ARG A 57 -7.98 18.83 12.34
C ARG A 57 -6.79 19.67 12.76
N ALA A 58 -5.88 19.10 13.55
CA ALA A 58 -4.69 19.78 14.01
C ALA A 58 -3.60 19.75 12.94
N ARG A 59 -2.92 20.90 12.78
CA ARG A 59 -1.80 21.07 11.84
C ARG A 59 -0.66 20.09 12.18
N PRO A 60 -0.08 19.37 11.19
CA PRO A 60 0.85 18.28 11.41
C PRO A 60 2.29 18.74 11.68
N VAL A 61 2.48 19.41 12.81
CA VAL A 61 3.78 19.94 13.26
C VAL A 61 4.16 19.39 14.63
N GLN A 62 5.46 19.19 14.87
CA GLN A 62 5.96 18.80 16.18
C GLN A 62 6.02 20.00 17.13
N LYS A 63 6.47 21.17 16.63
CA LYS A 63 6.47 22.42 17.39
C LYS A 63 5.50 23.43 16.76
N PRO A 64 4.84 24.27 17.56
CA PRO A 64 3.96 25.33 17.03
C PRO A 64 4.66 26.33 16.10
N SER A 65 5.98 26.48 16.22
CA SER A 65 6.82 27.33 15.38
C SER A 65 7.09 26.76 13.99
N ASP A 66 6.85 25.47 13.77
CA ASP A 66 7.24 24.80 12.54
C ASP A 66 6.23 25.05 11.42
N THR A 67 6.74 25.04 10.18
CA THR A 67 5.95 25.23 8.96
C THR A 67 5.75 23.90 8.25
N VAL A 68 4.54 23.68 7.74
CA VAL A 68 4.25 22.55 6.84
C VAL A 68 4.58 22.99 5.42
N HIS A 69 5.58 22.35 4.81
CA HIS A 69 5.88 22.55 3.40
C HIS A 69 4.99 21.64 2.56
N VAL A 70 4.16 22.25 1.71
CA VAL A 70 3.29 21.54 0.77
C VAL A 70 3.81 21.77 -0.63
N SER A 71 4.22 20.68 -1.28
CA SER A 71 4.59 20.67 -2.69
C SER A 71 3.39 20.24 -3.51
N PHE A 72 3.07 20.98 -4.56
CA PHE A 72 2.02 20.62 -5.50
C PHE A 72 2.58 20.51 -6.92
N GLY A 73 2.04 19.56 -7.67
CA GLY A 73 2.29 19.40 -9.09
C GLY A 73 0.97 19.41 -9.83
N LEU A 74 0.87 20.23 -10.88
CA LEU A 74 -0.32 20.30 -11.71
C LEU A 74 -0.01 19.71 -13.09
N GLY A 75 -0.78 18.70 -13.48
CA GLY A 75 -0.76 18.12 -14.81
C GLY A 75 -2.05 18.45 -15.55
N LEU A 76 -1.96 19.20 -16.66
CA LEU A 76 -3.11 19.45 -17.52
C LEU A 76 -3.44 18.16 -18.30
N LYS A 77 -4.66 17.65 -18.13
CA LYS A 77 -5.14 16.45 -18.84
C LYS A 77 -5.81 16.83 -20.15
N ALA A 78 -6.69 17.82 -20.14
CA ALA A 78 -7.43 18.25 -21.31
C ALA A 78 -7.89 19.71 -21.19
N LEU A 79 -7.97 20.37 -22.33
CA LEU A 79 -8.63 21.67 -22.50
C LEU A 79 -10.02 21.42 -23.09
N LEU A 80 -11.06 21.69 -22.32
CA LEU A 80 -12.45 21.40 -22.70
C LEU A 80 -13.04 22.55 -23.52
N TYR A 81 -12.82 23.79 -23.08
CA TYR A 81 -13.41 24.96 -23.69
C TYR A 81 -12.56 26.21 -23.48
N VAL A 82 -12.57 27.09 -24.48
CA VAL A 82 -11.94 28.43 -24.44
C VAL A 82 -12.91 29.44 -25.03
N ASP A 83 -13.20 30.49 -24.28
CA ASP A 83 -13.90 31.69 -24.75
C ASP A 83 -12.95 32.88 -24.64
N GLU A 84 -12.36 33.28 -25.77
CA GLU A 84 -11.45 34.41 -25.83
C GLU A 84 -12.14 35.75 -25.57
N LYS A 85 -13.44 35.88 -25.92
CA LYS A 85 -14.18 37.13 -25.69
C LYS A 85 -14.52 37.32 -24.22
N ARG A 86 -14.70 36.23 -23.49
CA ARG A 86 -15.01 36.25 -22.05
C ARG A 86 -13.80 35.92 -21.17
N GLU A 87 -12.64 35.71 -21.78
CA GLU A 87 -11.40 35.29 -21.10
C GLU A 87 -11.62 34.06 -20.19
N TYR A 88 -12.46 33.12 -20.64
CA TYR A 88 -12.86 31.95 -19.86
C TYR A 88 -12.27 30.67 -20.44
N MET A 89 -11.81 29.78 -19.57
CA MET A 89 -11.21 28.52 -19.95
C MET A 89 -11.67 27.41 -19.00
N GLU A 90 -12.09 26.28 -19.57
CA GLU A 90 -12.47 25.09 -18.81
C GLU A 90 -11.48 23.96 -19.10
N THR A 91 -10.85 23.42 -18.04
CA THR A 91 -9.81 22.39 -18.15
C THR A 91 -10.02 21.25 -17.18
N VAL A 92 -9.59 20.06 -17.58
CA VAL A 92 -9.42 18.92 -16.66
C VAL A 92 -7.94 18.80 -16.33
N SER A 93 -7.61 18.78 -15.04
CA SER A 93 -6.23 18.62 -14.56
C SER A 93 -6.14 17.59 -13.44
N TYR A 94 -4.98 16.95 -13.31
CA TYR A 94 -4.60 16.20 -12.12
C TYR A 94 -3.74 17.09 -11.22
N MET A 95 -4.10 17.13 -9.94
CA MET A 95 -3.31 17.80 -8.91
C MET A 95 -2.67 16.73 -8.02
N LEU A 96 -1.35 16.73 -7.97
CA LEU A 96 -0.57 15.95 -7.02
C LEU A 96 -0.15 16.85 -5.87
N THR A 97 -0.31 16.38 -4.65
CA THR A 97 0.10 17.10 -3.44
C THR A 97 0.97 16.19 -2.59
N ALA A 98 2.03 16.76 -2.03
CA ALA A 98 2.96 16.06 -1.16
C ALA A 98 3.31 16.96 0.02
N TRP A 99 3.23 16.40 1.22
CA TRP A 99 3.56 17.05 2.48
C TRP A 99 4.17 16.03 3.43
N HIS A 100 4.82 16.53 4.49
CA HIS A 100 5.41 15.71 5.53
C HIS A 100 4.68 15.93 6.86
N ASP A 101 4.14 14.87 7.46
CA ASP A 101 3.53 14.91 8.79
C ASP A 101 4.53 14.42 9.84
N GLY A 102 5.04 15.33 10.67
CA GLY A 102 6.03 15.00 11.69
C GLY A 102 5.50 14.15 12.86
N ARG A 103 4.18 13.94 12.95
CA ARG A 103 3.54 13.09 13.97
C ARG A 103 3.42 11.64 13.53
N LEU A 104 3.42 11.39 12.21
CA LEU A 104 3.27 10.06 11.62
C LEU A 104 4.64 9.43 11.33
N MET A 105 5.52 9.42 12.32
CA MET A 105 6.87 8.85 12.21
C MET A 105 6.98 7.58 13.05
N TRP A 106 7.58 6.54 12.48
CA TRP A 106 7.83 5.28 13.19
C TRP A 106 9.20 4.70 12.86
N ASN A 107 9.64 3.74 13.66
CA ASN A 107 10.85 2.96 13.39
C ASN A 107 10.47 1.66 12.69
N THR A 108 10.90 1.49 11.43
CA THR A 108 10.60 0.31 10.59
C THR A 108 11.01 -1.02 11.25
N SER A 109 12.07 -1.01 12.08
CA SER A 109 12.56 -2.20 12.78
C SER A 109 11.58 -2.77 13.81
N LEU A 110 10.66 -1.93 14.33
CA LEU A 110 9.65 -2.36 15.31
C LEU A 110 8.41 -2.98 14.67
N TYR A 111 8.22 -2.78 13.36
CA TYR A 111 7.02 -3.19 12.61
C TYR A 111 7.40 -4.01 11.38
N SER A 112 8.24 -5.04 11.55
CA SER A 112 8.55 -6.01 10.50
C SER A 112 9.17 -5.42 9.23
N GLY A 113 9.83 -4.25 9.32
CA GLY A 113 10.45 -3.57 8.17
C GLY A 113 9.48 -2.76 7.32
N ILE A 114 8.25 -2.50 7.78
CA ILE A 114 7.28 -1.66 7.05
C ILE A 114 7.82 -0.22 6.97
N ASP A 115 8.09 0.25 5.75
CA ASP A 115 8.58 1.60 5.43
C ASP A 115 7.48 2.48 4.83
N THR A 116 6.48 1.88 4.17
CA THR A 116 5.37 2.57 3.52
C THR A 116 4.05 1.90 3.86
N VAL A 117 3.04 2.71 4.19
CA VAL A 117 1.65 2.25 4.40
C VAL A 117 0.70 3.14 3.62
N LYS A 118 -0.40 2.56 3.12
CA LYS A 118 -1.44 3.29 2.38
C LYS A 118 -2.64 3.53 3.27
N VAL A 119 -3.01 4.79 3.44
CA VAL A 119 -4.15 5.21 4.27
C VAL A 119 -5.07 6.10 3.43
N PRO A 120 -6.40 6.00 3.59
CA PRO A 120 -7.32 6.94 2.97
C PRO A 120 -7.02 8.39 3.38
N ALA A 121 -6.99 9.30 2.40
CA ALA A 121 -6.73 10.72 2.66
C ALA A 121 -7.74 11.36 3.64
N SER A 122 -8.96 10.82 3.74
CA SER A 122 -10.01 11.27 4.67
C SER A 122 -9.66 11.10 6.16
N GLU A 123 -8.69 10.24 6.47
CA GLU A 123 -8.22 9.97 7.84
C GLU A 123 -7.01 10.81 8.21
N LEU A 124 -6.36 11.43 7.23
CA LEU A 124 -5.17 12.26 7.39
C LEU A 124 -5.54 13.74 7.43
N TRP A 125 -4.67 14.54 8.04
CA TRP A 125 -4.68 15.97 7.76
C TRP A 125 -4.30 16.20 6.30
N THR A 126 -5.07 17.04 5.61
CA THR A 126 -4.81 17.45 4.23
C THR A 126 -4.80 18.98 4.14
N PRO A 127 -3.87 19.60 3.38
CA PRO A 127 -3.88 21.03 3.17
C PRO A 127 -5.13 21.45 2.39
N ASP A 128 -5.71 22.58 2.77
CA ASP A 128 -6.79 23.21 2.01
C ASP A 128 -6.19 23.99 0.83
N LEU A 129 -6.60 23.66 -0.39
CA LEU A 129 -6.10 24.23 -1.63
C LEU A 129 -7.28 24.67 -2.48
N VAL A 130 -7.42 25.99 -2.61
CA VAL A 130 -8.44 26.61 -3.45
C VAL A 130 -7.76 27.38 -4.58
N PRO A 131 -8.16 27.18 -5.85
CA PRO A 131 -7.69 28.05 -6.92
C PRO A 131 -8.22 29.46 -6.67
N TYR A 132 -7.36 30.46 -6.84
CA TYR A 132 -7.78 31.85 -6.86
C TYR A 132 -8.18 32.20 -8.28
N THR A 133 -9.48 32.34 -8.53
CA THR A 133 -10.06 32.69 -9.84
C THR A 133 -10.84 33.97 -9.73
#